data_AF-A0A371HNE3-F1
#
_entry.id   AF-A0A371HNE3-F1
#
_cell.length_a   1.000
_cell.length_b   1.000
_cell.length_c   1.000
_cell.angle_alpha   90.00
_cell.angle_beta   90.00
_cell.angle_gamma   90.00
#
_symmetry.space_group_name_H-M   'P 1'
#
loop_
_entity.id
_entity.type
_entity.pdbx_description
1 polymer ?
#
loop_
_entity_poly.entity_id
_entity_poly.type
_entity_poly.pdbx_seq_one_letter_code
_entity_poly.pdbx_strand_id
1 'polypeptide(L)'
;YNVWQVWEIVYAKDGSVKEVSRVMQLKGHKSAVTWLCFMPDSEQIITASKDGSMRIWNINVRYHLDEDPKTLKVFPIPLHDSSGTTLHYDHLSVSPDGKILAATHGSTLQWLCVETGKVLDTAEKAHDRNEQVLVLATASADKKMMLLVLALVVLVRLT
;
A
#
# COMPACT_ATOMS: atom_id res chain seq x y z
N TYR A 1 11.52 14.72 9.75
CA TYR A 1 10.30 14.56 8.93
C TYR A 1 10.61 13.60 7.80
N ASN A 2 9.93 12.45 7.73
CA ASN A 2 10.15 11.50 6.64
C ASN A 2 9.31 11.93 5.45
N VAL A 3 9.97 12.60 4.51
CA VAL A 3 9.38 13.07 3.25
C VAL A 3 9.71 12.03 2.18
N TRP A 4 8.69 11.58 1.47
CA TRP A 4 8.84 10.63 0.36
C TRP A 4 8.44 11.31 -0.94
N GLN A 5 9.03 10.86 -2.04
CA GLN A 5 9.00 11.57 -3.32
C GLN A 5 8.37 10.70 -4.39
N VAL A 6 7.58 11.32 -5.27
CA VAL A 6 7.14 10.71 -6.52
C VAL A 6 7.99 11.29 -7.64
N TRP A 7 8.42 10.41 -8.53
CA TRP A 7 9.23 10.74 -9.69
C TRP A 7 8.47 10.34 -10.95
N GLU A 8 8.54 11.19 -11.96
CA GLU A 8 8.04 10.90 -13.29
C GLU A 8 9.21 10.56 -14.20
N ILE A 9 9.01 9.55 -15.06
CA ILE A 9 9.93 9.18 -16.13
C ILE A 9 9.21 9.42 -17.44
N VAL A 10 9.69 10.38 -18.23
CA VAL A 10 9.16 10.70 -19.55
C VAL A 10 9.99 9.96 -20.59
N TYR A 11 9.33 9.15 -21.42
CA TYR A 11 9.96 8.46 -22.53
C TYR A 11 9.79 9.27 -23.84
N ALA A 12 10.81 9.26 -24.69
CA ALA A 12 10.72 9.74 -26.06
C ALA A 12 10.01 8.71 -26.95
N LYS A 13 9.65 9.12 -28.18
CA LYS A 13 8.92 8.26 -29.13
C LYS A 13 9.70 7.01 -29.54
N ASP A 14 11.02 7.05 -29.45
CA ASP A 14 11.92 5.93 -29.74
C ASP A 14 12.11 4.98 -28.53
N GLY A 15 11.44 5.25 -27.40
CA GLY A 15 11.55 4.48 -26.17
C GLY A 15 12.73 4.86 -25.27
N SER A 16 13.57 5.82 -25.66
CA SER A 16 14.62 6.34 -24.79
C SER A 16 14.03 7.17 -23.64
N VAL A 17 14.68 7.17 -22.48
CA VAL A 17 14.29 8.06 -21.38
C VAL A 17 14.68 9.50 -21.75
N LYS A 18 13.67 10.37 -21.89
CA LYS A 18 13.85 11.79 -22.19
C LYS A 18 14.14 12.60 -20.93
N GLU A 19 13.40 12.32 -19.86
CA GLU A 19 13.47 13.10 -18.62
C GLU A 19 13.11 12.23 -17.42
N VAL A 20 13.79 12.47 -16.30
CA VAL A 20 13.43 11.92 -14.98
C VAL A 20 13.39 13.09 -14.01
N SER A 21 12.21 13.42 -13.50
CA SER A 21 12.02 14.59 -12.66
C SER A 21 11.20 14.25 -11.42
N ARG A 22 11.51 14.92 -10.31
CA ARG A 22 10.75 14.80 -9.08
C ARG A 22 9.50 15.64 -9.21
N VAL A 23 8.34 15.00 -9.15
CA VAL A 23 7.05 15.66 -9.38
C VAL A 23 6.30 15.98 -8.09
N MET A 24 6.46 15.19 -7.03
CA MET A 24 5.71 15.43 -5.79
C MET A 24 6.51 15.09 -4.54
N GLN A 25 6.17 15.75 -3.43
CA GLN A 25 6.60 15.39 -2.08
C GLN A 25 5.37 15.10 -1.22
N LEU A 26 5.29 13.90 -0.66
CA LEU A 26 4.22 13.53 0.26
C LEU A 26 4.70 13.79 1.68
N LYS A 27 4.08 14.79 2.32
CA LYS A 27 4.35 15.19 3.70
C LYS A 27 3.12 14.90 4.56
N GLY A 28 3.33 14.30 5.72
CA GLY A 28 2.24 14.09 6.68
C GLY A 28 2.50 13.00 7.71
N HIS A 29 3.22 11.95 7.33
CA HIS A 29 3.68 10.95 8.29
C HIS A 29 4.67 11.55 9.30
N LYS A 30 4.51 11.16 10.56
CA LYS A 30 5.34 11.64 11.69
C LYS A 30 6.56 10.76 11.94
N SER A 31 6.61 9.59 11.32
CA SER A 31 7.70 8.61 11.42
C SER A 31 7.97 7.97 10.06
N ALA A 32 8.84 6.96 10.00
CA ALA A 32 9.26 6.34 8.74
C ALA A 32 8.05 5.66 8.06
N VAL A 33 7.89 5.88 6.76
CA VAL A 33 6.99 5.04 5.95
C VAL A 33 7.68 3.70 5.79
N THR A 34 6.95 2.63 6.08
CA THR A 34 7.45 1.25 6.03
C THR A 34 7.14 0.61 4.70
N TRP A 35 5.99 0.96 4.09
CA TRP A 35 5.59 0.45 2.80
C TRP A 35 4.61 1.38 2.08
N LEU A 36 4.50 1.22 0.76
CA LEU A 36 3.51 1.89 -0.08
C LEU A 36 2.99 0.97 -1.19
N CYS A 37 1.78 1.21 -1.66
CA CYS A 37 1.22 0.57 -2.84
C CYS A 37 0.28 1.51 -3.60
N PHE A 38 0.19 1.36 -4.92
CA PHE A 38 -0.76 2.10 -5.75
C PHE A 38 -2.16 1.47 -5.66
N MET A 39 -3.18 2.31 -5.78
CA MET A 39 -4.52 1.86 -6.12
C MET A 39 -4.60 1.41 -7.59
N PRO A 40 -5.54 0.51 -7.92
CA PRO A 40 -5.77 0.10 -9.30
C PRO A 40 -6.09 1.26 -10.26
N ASP A 41 -6.66 2.36 -9.75
CA ASP A 41 -6.93 3.57 -10.52
C ASP A 41 -5.66 4.34 -10.94
N SER A 42 -4.50 4.03 -10.34
CA SER A 42 -3.22 4.74 -10.49
C SER A 42 -3.25 6.22 -10.11
N GLU A 43 -4.35 6.69 -9.51
CA GLU A 43 -4.54 8.07 -9.06
C GLU A 43 -4.34 8.20 -7.55
N GLN A 44 -4.32 7.07 -6.84
CA GLN A 44 -4.15 7.04 -5.40
C GLN A 44 -3.02 6.11 -4.95
N ILE A 45 -2.44 6.43 -3.80
CA ILE A 45 -1.44 5.60 -3.12
C ILE A 45 -1.90 5.36 -1.68
N ILE A 46 -1.66 4.15 -1.17
CA ILE A 46 -1.75 3.84 0.26
C ILE A 46 -0.34 3.69 0.83
N THR A 47 -0.08 4.34 1.95
CA THR A 47 1.17 4.23 2.72
C THR A 47 0.90 3.71 4.12
N ALA A 48 1.84 2.94 4.69
CA ALA A 48 1.89 2.58 6.12
C ALA A 48 3.14 3.18 6.77
N SER A 49 3.06 3.50 8.05
CA SER A 49 4.18 4.13 8.77
C SER A 49 4.34 3.63 10.19
N LYS A 50 5.57 3.70 10.70
CA LYS A 50 5.91 3.57 12.12
C LYS A 50 5.30 4.65 13.02
N ASP A 51 4.57 5.62 12.48
CA ASP A 51 3.77 6.55 13.27
C ASP A 51 2.43 5.96 13.72
N GLY A 52 2.18 4.69 13.39
CA GLY A 52 0.97 3.97 13.76
C GLY A 52 -0.21 4.30 12.85
N SER A 53 0.01 4.94 11.70
CA SER A 53 -1.04 5.29 10.76
C SER A 53 -0.79 4.74 9.36
N MET A 54 -1.90 4.52 8.66
CA MET A 54 -1.96 4.35 7.22
C MET A 54 -2.63 5.58 6.62
N ARG A 55 -2.22 5.93 5.41
CA ARG A 55 -2.77 7.09 4.70
C ARG A 55 -3.10 6.73 3.27
N ILE A 56 -4.23 7.27 2.79
CA ILE A 56 -4.61 7.24 1.39
C ILE A 56 -4.39 8.63 0.83
N TRP A 57 -3.66 8.70 -0.27
CA TRP A 57 -3.26 9.94 -0.93
C TRP A 57 -3.87 10.00 -2.32
N ASN A 58 -4.36 11.16 -2.72
CA ASN A 58 -4.60 11.48 -4.12
C ASN A 58 -3.31 12.09 -4.68
N ILE A 59 -2.80 11.45 -5.74
CA ILE A 59 -1.61 11.87 -6.49
C ILE A 59 -1.97 12.34 -7.91
N ASN A 60 -3.23 12.26 -8.32
CA ASN A 60 -3.73 12.88 -9.56
C ASN A 60 -3.90 14.40 -9.35
N VAL A 61 -2.76 15.08 -9.21
CA VAL A 61 -2.68 16.53 -9.02
C VAL A 61 -1.90 17.15 -10.16
N ARG A 62 -2.15 18.44 -10.42
CA ARG A 62 -1.39 19.18 -11.43
C ARG A 62 -0.03 19.58 -10.87
N TYR A 63 0.87 18.61 -10.73
CA TYR A 63 2.20 18.84 -10.17
C TYR A 63 3.04 19.85 -10.96
N HIS A 64 2.78 20.01 -12.26
CA HIS A 64 3.41 21.05 -13.10
C HIS A 64 2.92 22.47 -12.77
N LEU A 65 1.89 22.61 -11.94
CA LEU A 65 1.38 23.87 -11.38
C LEU A 65 1.67 23.97 -9.86
N ASP A 66 2.63 23.19 -9.35
CA ASP A 66 2.98 23.11 -7.93
C ASP A 66 1.80 22.74 -7.01
N GLU A 67 0.82 21.98 -7.51
CA GLU A 67 -0.26 21.45 -6.67
C GLU A 67 0.26 20.29 -5.79
N ASP A 68 0.12 20.45 -4.46
CA ASP A 68 0.50 19.42 -3.51
C ASP A 68 -0.44 18.19 -3.54
N PRO A 69 0.09 16.96 -3.35
CA PRO A 69 -0.73 15.77 -3.19
C PRO A 69 -1.62 15.88 -1.95
N LYS A 70 -2.85 15.37 -2.05
CA LYS A 70 -3.87 15.52 -0.99
C LYS A 70 -3.98 14.23 -0.19
N THR A 71 -3.84 14.32 1.13
CA THR A 71 -4.24 13.21 2.01
C THR A 71 -5.76 13.10 1.99
N LEU A 72 -6.30 12.02 1.44
CA LEU A 72 -7.73 11.75 1.42
C LEU A 72 -8.20 11.17 2.76
N LYS A 73 -7.44 10.19 3.28
CA LYS A 73 -7.81 9.46 4.50
C LYS A 73 -6.59 9.17 5.36
N VAL A 74 -6.81 9.11 6.67
CA VAL A 74 -5.84 8.68 7.68
C VAL A 74 -6.53 7.67 8.58
N PHE A 75 -5.99 6.45 8.63
CA PHE A 75 -6.46 5.40 9.50
C PHE A 75 -5.38 5.04 10.51
N PRO A 76 -5.71 4.82 11.80
CA PRO A 76 -4.78 4.15 12.69
C PRO A 76 -4.57 2.72 12.21
N ILE A 77 -3.35 2.19 12.38
CA ILE A 77 -3.09 0.76 12.14
C ILE A 77 -3.83 -0.03 13.22
N PRO A 78 -4.80 -0.89 12.86
CA PRO A 78 -5.62 -1.64 13.82
C PRO A 78 -4.92 -2.94 14.24
N LEU A 79 -3.66 -2.84 14.63
CA LEU A 79 -2.85 -3.96 15.08
C LEU A 79 -2.01 -3.53 16.29
N HIS A 80 -2.17 -4.26 17.39
CA HIS A 80 -1.52 -3.94 18.66
C HIS A 80 -0.88 -5.20 19.25
N ASP A 81 0.22 -5.01 19.99
CA ASP A 81 0.80 -6.09 20.79
C ASP A 81 0.05 -6.29 22.11
N SER A 82 0.50 -7.24 22.93
CA SER A 82 -0.09 -7.54 24.24
C SER A 82 -0.02 -6.37 25.23
N SER A 83 0.83 -5.37 24.99
CA SER A 83 0.91 -4.15 25.80
C SER A 83 -0.02 -3.03 25.32
N GLY A 84 -0.71 -3.23 24.19
CA GLY A 84 -1.54 -2.22 23.53
C GLY A 84 -0.74 -1.28 22.62
N THR A 85 0.55 -1.53 22.40
CA THR A 85 1.38 -0.72 21.52
C THR A 85 1.00 -0.99 20.06
N THR A 86 0.71 0.06 19.30
CA THR A 86 0.43 -0.04 17.86
C THR A 86 1.65 -0.56 17.11
N LEU A 87 1.45 -1.66 16.39
CA LEU A 87 2.45 -2.24 15.50
C LEU A 87 2.43 -1.54 14.14
N HIS A 88 3.39 -1.85 13.27
CA HIS A 88 3.47 -1.28 11.92
C HIS A 88 3.32 -2.36 10.87
N TYR A 89 2.77 -2.04 9.71
CA TYR A 89 2.77 -2.98 8.59
C TYR A 89 4.09 -2.94 7.83
N ASP A 90 4.59 -4.12 7.47
CA ASP A 90 5.81 -4.33 6.71
C ASP A 90 5.53 -4.32 5.20
N HIS A 91 4.39 -4.90 4.79
CA HIS A 91 3.96 -4.95 3.40
C HIS A 91 2.48 -4.64 3.25
N LEU A 92 2.12 -3.99 2.14
CA LEU A 92 0.76 -3.69 1.74
C LEU A 92 0.52 -4.15 0.31
N SER A 93 -0.68 -4.67 0.04
CA SER A 93 -1.12 -5.00 -1.30
C SER A 93 -2.63 -4.87 -1.45
N VAL A 94 -3.08 -4.29 -2.56
CA VAL A 94 -4.48 -3.94 -2.75
C VAL A 94 -5.10 -4.82 -3.79
N SER A 95 -6.36 -5.19 -3.56
CA SER A 95 -7.17 -5.93 -4.51
C SER A 95 -7.30 -5.21 -5.86
N PRO A 96 -7.44 -5.92 -6.99
CA PRO A 96 -7.64 -5.29 -8.29
C PRO A 96 -8.91 -4.42 -8.38
N ASP A 97 -9.91 -4.68 -7.53
CA ASP A 97 -11.13 -3.86 -7.42
C ASP A 97 -10.99 -2.64 -6.48
N GLY A 98 -9.83 -2.51 -5.81
CA GLY A 98 -9.52 -1.39 -4.91
C GLY A 98 -10.20 -1.44 -3.54
N LYS A 99 -10.94 -2.51 -3.20
CA LYS A 99 -11.77 -2.55 -1.99
C LYS A 99 -11.11 -3.19 -0.78
N ILE A 100 -10.20 -4.14 -1.00
CA ILE A 100 -9.56 -4.94 0.05
C ILE A 100 -8.07 -4.63 0.06
N LEU A 101 -7.55 -4.40 1.25
CA LEU A 101 -6.13 -4.22 1.50
C LEU A 101 -5.61 -5.39 2.33
N ALA A 102 -4.66 -6.14 1.79
CA ALA A 102 -3.87 -7.10 2.53
C ALA A 102 -2.66 -6.38 3.15
N ALA A 103 -2.45 -6.56 4.45
CA ALA A 103 -1.37 -5.93 5.19
C ALA A 103 -0.69 -6.94 6.11
N THR A 104 0.64 -6.97 6.14
CA THR A 104 1.41 -7.92 6.96
C THR A 104 2.18 -7.22 8.07
N HIS A 105 2.33 -7.88 9.21
CA HIS A 105 3.30 -7.54 10.25
C HIS A 105 3.92 -8.82 10.79
N GLY A 106 5.22 -9.02 10.61
CA GLY A 106 5.84 -10.30 10.95
C GLY A 106 5.12 -11.46 10.27
N SER A 107 4.59 -12.40 11.05
CA SER A 107 3.82 -13.57 10.56
C SER A 107 2.30 -13.36 10.54
N THR A 108 1.82 -12.15 10.84
CA THR A 108 0.39 -11.82 10.89
C THR A 108 -0.02 -11.18 9.57
N LEU A 109 -1.12 -11.65 9.00
CA LEU A 109 -1.76 -11.09 7.81
C LEU A 109 -3.14 -10.56 8.19
N GLN A 110 -3.46 -9.33 7.81
CA GLN A 110 -4.78 -8.73 7.99
C GLN A 110 -5.36 -8.31 6.66
N TRP A 111 -6.67 -8.47 6.52
CA TRP A 111 -7.45 -7.91 5.42
C TRP A 111 -8.27 -6.75 5.95
N LEU A 112 -8.19 -5.60 5.27
CA LEU A 112 -8.87 -4.38 5.66
C LEU A 112 -9.76 -3.89 4.51
N CYS A 113 -10.88 -3.26 4.86
CA CYS A 113 -11.68 -2.50 3.91
C CYS A 113 -10.98 -1.17 3.63
N VAL A 114 -10.54 -0.93 2.39
CA VAL A 114 -9.82 0.29 1.98
C VAL A 114 -10.64 1.55 2.29
N GLU A 115 -11.95 1.48 2.11
CA GLU A 115 -12.85 2.62 2.30
C GLU A 115 -12.93 3.08 3.77
N THR A 116 -12.82 2.14 4.71
CA THR A 116 -13.12 2.40 6.14
C THR A 116 -11.93 2.16 7.08
N GLY A 117 -10.86 1.51 6.60
CA GLY A 117 -9.75 1.07 7.43
C GLY A 117 -10.10 -0.03 8.43
N LYS A 118 -11.32 -0.59 8.39
CA LYS A 118 -11.74 -1.66 9.30
C LYS A 118 -11.13 -2.99 8.90
N VAL A 119 -10.68 -3.74 9.90
CA VAL A 119 -10.24 -5.13 9.73
C VAL A 119 -11.46 -5.98 9.39
N LEU A 120 -11.34 -6.72 8.29
CA LEU A 120 -12.29 -7.72 7.82
C LEU A 120 -11.95 -9.10 8.38
N ASP A 121 -10.67 -9.46 8.37
CA ASP A 121 -10.18 -10.74 8.90
C ASP A 121 -8.70 -10.64 9.29
N THR A 122 -8.22 -11.60 10.10
CA THR A 122 -6.82 -11.70 10.56
C THR A 122 -6.39 -13.16 10.58
N ALA A 123 -5.27 -13.46 9.92
CA ALA A 123 -4.59 -14.75 10.00
C ALA A 123 -3.28 -14.60 10.77
N GLU A 124 -3.20 -15.24 11.94
CA GLU A 124 -1.96 -15.37 12.69
C GLU A 124 -1.12 -16.54 12.17
N LYS A 125 0.21 -16.40 12.24
CA LYS A 125 1.16 -17.42 11.75
C LYS A 125 0.87 -17.85 10.31
N ALA A 126 0.48 -16.89 9.47
CA ALA A 126 0.13 -17.12 8.08
C ALA A 126 1.31 -17.65 7.24
N HIS A 127 2.55 -17.41 7.70
CA HIS A 127 3.79 -17.90 7.13
C HIS A 127 4.89 -17.98 8.19
N ASP A 128 5.99 -18.66 7.86
CA ASP A 128 7.15 -18.75 8.74
C ASP A 128 7.92 -17.41 8.76
N ARG A 129 8.52 -17.06 9.91
CA ARG A 129 9.14 -15.75 10.15
C ARG A 129 10.41 -15.49 9.35
N ASN A 130 10.99 -16.53 8.75
CA ASN A 130 12.28 -16.47 8.06
C ASN A 130 12.20 -16.18 6.55
N GLU A 131 11.01 -16.12 5.96
CA GLU A 131 10.85 -15.83 4.53
C GLU A 131 10.44 -14.37 4.33
N GLN A 132 11.18 -13.64 3.47
CA GLN A 132 10.80 -12.29 3.05
C GLN A 132 9.50 -12.38 2.26
N VAL A 133 8.42 -11.87 2.83
CA VAL A 133 7.10 -11.91 2.21
C VAL A 133 6.97 -10.75 1.22
N LEU A 134 7.29 -11.03 -0.04
CA LEU A 134 6.92 -10.12 -1.13
C LEU A 134 5.45 -10.35 -1.50
N VAL A 135 4.55 -9.46 -1.06
CA VAL A 135 3.13 -9.53 -1.43
C VAL A 135 2.92 -8.85 -2.79
N LEU A 136 2.73 -9.65 -3.83
CA LEU A 136 2.24 -9.16 -5.13
C LEU A 136 0.79 -9.61 -5.32
N ALA A 137 -0.17 -8.67 -5.24
CA ALA A 137 -1.50 -8.89 -5.77
C ALA A 137 -1.42 -8.80 -7.29
N THR A 138 -1.73 -9.88 -7.99
CA THR A 138 -1.95 -9.83 -9.44
C THR A 138 -3.38 -10.25 -9.75
N ALA A 139 -4.01 -9.52 -10.66
CA ALA A 139 -5.31 -9.87 -11.20
C ALA A 139 -5.14 -10.98 -12.24
N SER A 140 -5.94 -12.05 -12.15
CA SER A 140 -6.14 -12.96 -13.28
C SER A 140 -7.30 -12.46 -14.15
N ALA A 141 -7.24 -12.72 -15.46
CA ALA A 141 -8.18 -12.28 -16.48
C ALA A 141 -9.66 -12.70 -16.24
N ASP A 142 -9.92 -13.57 -15.25
CA ASP A 142 -11.20 -14.15 -14.91
C ASP A 142 -11.85 -13.58 -13.63
N LYS A 143 -11.52 -12.32 -13.25
CA LYS A 143 -12.04 -11.65 -12.04
C LYS A 143 -11.67 -12.36 -10.72
N LYS A 144 -10.64 -13.21 -10.71
CA LYS A 144 -10.10 -13.84 -9.50
C LYS A 144 -8.96 -13.01 -8.94
N MET A 145 -8.94 -12.84 -7.62
CA MET A 145 -7.73 -12.40 -6.93
C MET A 145 -6.85 -13.60 -6.65
N MET A 146 -5.57 -13.51 -7.01
CA MET A 146 -4.55 -14.39 -6.49
C MET A 146 -3.53 -13.55 -5.74
N LEU A 147 -3.48 -13.74 -4.43
CA LEU A 147 -2.37 -13.27 -3.62
C LEU A 147 -1.24 -14.29 -3.80
N LEU A 148 -0.11 -13.88 -4.38
CA LEU A 148 1.08 -14.72 -4.39
C LEU A 148 1.92 -14.33 -3.17
N VAL A 149 1.83 -15.13 -2.10
CA VAL A 149 2.89 -15.20 -1.09
C VAL A 149 3.76 -16.37 -1.52
N LEU A 150 5.08 -16.24 -1.50
CA LEU A 150 6.00 -17.31 -1.92
C LEU A 150 5.89 -18.62 -1.09
N ALA A 151 5.00 -18.68 -0.09
CA ALA A 151 4.55 -19.91 0.58
C ALA A 151 3.01 -20.05 0.75
N LEU A 152 2.19 -19.11 0.28
CA LEU A 152 0.72 -19.15 0.48
C LEU A 152 -0.03 -18.48 -0.69
N VAL A 153 -0.84 -19.24 -1.42
CA VAL A 153 -1.78 -18.67 -2.39
C VAL A 153 -3.09 -18.37 -1.68
N VAL A 154 -3.40 -17.10 -1.43
CA VAL A 154 -4.74 -16.71 -0.94
C VAL A 154 -5.62 -16.41 -2.15
N LEU A 155 -6.62 -17.27 -2.36
CA LEU A 155 -7.60 -17.14 -3.42
C LEU A 155 -8.83 -16.41 -2.89
N VAL A 156 -9.09 -15.20 -3.38
CA VAL A 156 -10.33 -14.48 -3.04
C VAL A 156 -11.31 -14.64 -4.21
N ARG A 157 -12.48 -15.21 -3.91
CA ARG A 157 -13.58 -15.38 -4.86
C ARG A 157 -14.60 -14.26 -4.63
N LEU A 158 -14.79 -13.43 -5.65
CA LEU A 158 -15.93 -12.52 -5.70
C LEU A 158 -17.16 -13.34 -6.12
N THR A 159 -18.19 -13.37 -5.29
CA THR A 159 -19.52 -13.94 -5.63
C THR A 159 -20.44 -12.85 -6.12
#